data_AF-A0A087DDB1-F1
#
_entry.id   AF-A0A087DDB1-F1
#
_cell.length_a   1.000
_cell.length_b   1.000
_cell.length_c   1.000
_cell.angle_alpha   90.00
_cell.angle_beta   90.00
_cell.angle_gamma   90.00
#
_symmetry.space_group_name_H-M   'P 1'
#
loop_
_entity.id
_entity.type
_entity.pdbx_description
1 polymer ?
#
loop_
_entity_poly.entity_id
_entity_poly.type
_entity_poly.pdbx_seq_one_letter_code
_entity_poly.pdbx_strand_id
1 'polypeptide(L)' 'MNSPMKEWLSDHGISYRKLAAEMGQSHASIAMKVNGDVAWQQKDLLFLHDRYGLSSDFVIGISVPLYEKIPAGGGGAMV' A
#
# COMPACT_ATOMS: atom_id res chain seq x y z
N MET A 1 -3.31 -13.80 -1.03
CA MET A 1 -3.35 -12.59 -0.20
C MET A 1 -4.15 -11.54 -0.94
N ASN A 2 -5.15 -10.93 -0.31
CA ASN A 2 -5.81 -9.75 -0.88
C ASN A 2 -4.91 -8.54 -0.65
N SER A 3 -4.73 -7.73 -1.69
CA SER A 3 -4.05 -6.44 -1.57
C SER A 3 -4.94 -5.46 -0.81
N PRO A 4 -4.40 -4.63 0.11
CA PRO A 4 -5.17 -3.59 0.79
C PRO A 4 -5.92 -2.67 -0.17
N MET A 5 -5.31 -2.38 -1.33
CA MET A 5 -5.94 -1.59 -2.38
C MET A 5 -7.15 -2.28 -2.99
N LYS A 6 -7.15 -3.60 -3.10
CA LYS A 6 -8.28 -4.35 -3.66
C LYS A 6 -9.50 -4.24 -2.77
N GLU A 7 -9.30 -4.38 -1.46
CA GLU A 7 -10.37 -4.25 -0.45
C GLU A 7 -10.87 -2.81 -0.40
N TRP A 8 -9.96 -1.85 -0.33
CA TRP A 8 -10.30 -0.44 -0.30
C TRP A 8 -11.13 0.02 -1.52
N LEU A 9 -10.74 -0.42 -2.73
CA LEU A 9 -11.50 -0.12 -3.95
C LEU A 9 -12.91 -0.72 -3.93
N SER A 10 -13.05 -1.95 -3.42
CA SER A 10 -14.35 -2.61 -3.26
C SER A 10 -15.25 -1.83 -2.29
N ASP A 11 -14.72 -1.46 -1.12
CA ASP A 11 -15.46 -0.75 -0.08
C ASP A 11 -15.93 0.64 -0.52
N HIS A 12 -15.15 1.29 -1.41
CA HIS A 12 -15.48 2.61 -1.95
C HIS A 12 -16.27 2.54 -3.27
N GLY A 13 -16.60 1.35 -3.76
CA GLY A 13 -17.32 1.16 -5.03
C GLY A 13 -16.53 1.68 -6.26
N ILE A 14 -15.21 1.71 -6.19
CA ILE A 14 -14.33 2.22 -7.26
C ILE A 14 -13.90 1.05 -8.14
N SER A 15 -14.35 1.06 -9.39
CA SER A 15 -13.89 0.09 -10.38
C SER A 15 -12.46 0.38 -10.85
N TYR A 16 -11.74 -0.66 -11.27
CA TYR A 16 -10.39 -0.51 -11.82
C TYR A 16 -10.37 0.38 -13.07
N ARG A 17 -11.45 0.36 -13.87
CA ARG A 17 -11.60 1.25 -15.04
C ARG A 17 -11.67 2.71 -14.64
N LYS A 18 -12.40 3.03 -13.57
CA LYS A 18 -12.50 4.39 -13.05
C LYS A 18 -11.14 4.87 -12.55
N LEU A 19 -10.47 4.06 -11.72
CA LEU A 19 -9.14 4.40 -11.21
C LEU A 19 -8.13 4.60 -12.35
N ALA A 20 -8.15 3.71 -13.35
CA ALA A 20 -7.30 3.82 -14.53
C ALA A 20 -7.52 5.12 -15.30
N ALA A 21 -8.78 5.51 -15.51
CA ALA A 21 -9.12 6.76 -16.18
C ALA A 21 -8.63 7.99 -15.38
N GLU A 22 -8.81 7.98 -14.06
CA GLU A 22 -8.36 9.08 -13.20
C GLU A 22 -6.83 9.22 -13.15
N MET A 23 -6.11 8.10 -13.19
CA MET A 23 -4.64 8.07 -13.19
C MET A 23 -4.02 8.25 -14.59
N GLY A 24 -4.83 8.27 -15.66
CA GLY A 24 -4.34 8.27 -17.04
C GLY A 24 -3.56 7.00 -17.40
N GLN A 25 -3.95 5.86 -16.83
CA GLN A 25 -3.30 4.56 -17.02
C GLN A 25 -4.22 3.55 -17.70
N SER A 26 -3.66 2.46 -18.24
CA SER A 26 -4.47 1.38 -18.79
C SER A 26 -5.09 0.54 -17.68
N HIS A 27 -6.27 -0.03 -17.96
CA HIS A 27 -6.95 -0.95 -17.04
C HIS A 27 -6.05 -2.14 -16.64
N ALA A 28 -5.30 -2.70 -17.59
CA ALA A 28 -4.38 -3.80 -17.32
C ALA A 28 -3.26 -3.40 -16.36
N SER A 29 -2.69 -2.19 -16.51
CA SER A 29 -1.65 -1.70 -15.61
C SER A 29 -2.16 -1.55 -14.18
N ILE A 30 -3.36 -0.98 -14.00
CA ILE A 30 -3.99 -0.88 -12.67
C ILE A 30 -4.28 -2.26 -12.10
N ALA A 31 -4.83 -3.19 -12.88
CA ALA A 31 -5.14 -4.54 -12.42
C ALA A 31 -3.88 -5.26 -11.90
N MET A 32 -2.77 -5.20 -12.65
CA MET A 32 -1.49 -5.77 -12.24
C MET A 32 -0.98 -5.15 -10.94
N LYS A 33 -1.10 -3.82 -10.77
CA LYS A 33 -0.68 -3.13 -9.54
C LYS A 33 -1.53 -3.51 -8.34
N VAL A 34 -2.85 -3.50 -8.50
CA VAL A 34 -3.79 -3.85 -7.43
C VAL A 34 -3.62 -5.32 -7.03
N ASN A 35 -3.32 -6.22 -7.96
CA ASN A 35 -3.07 -7.63 -7.66
C ASN A 35 -1.66 -7.88 -7.07
N GLY A 36 -0.75 -6.91 -7.14
CA GLY A 36 0.62 -7.04 -6.67
C GLY A 36 1.59 -7.64 -7.69
N ASP A 37 1.17 -7.85 -8.94
CA ASP A 37 2.02 -8.34 -10.03
C ASP A 37 3.07 -7.30 -10.45
N VAL A 38 2.75 -6.02 -10.28
CA VAL A 38 3.62 -4.87 -10.59
C VAL A 38 3.63 -3.90 -9.42
N ALA A 39 4.80 -3.40 -9.05
CA ALA A 39 4.92 -2.40 -7.99
C ALA A 39 4.26 -1.07 -8.37
N TRP A 40 3.62 -0.43 -7.40
CA TRP A 40 3.18 0.96 -7.51
C TRP A 40 4.38 1.88 -7.71
N GLN A 41 4.26 2.80 -8.67
CA GLN A 41 5.32 3.78 -8.96
C GLN A 41 5.15 5.01 -8.07
N GLN A 42 6.23 5.77 -7.86
CA GLN A 42 6.19 6.98 -7.02
C GLN A 42 5.08 7.96 -7.42
N LYS A 43 4.89 8.19 -8.72
CA LYS A 43 3.80 9.04 -9.24
C LYS A 43 2.40 8.52 -8.89
N ASP A 44 2.24 7.19 -8.80
CA ASP A 44 0.97 6.58 -8.44
C ASP A 44 0.67 6.80 -6.96
N LEU A 45 1.69 6.65 -6.11
CA LEU A 45 1.59 6.88 -4.68
C LEU A 45 1.24 8.33 -4.36
N LEU A 46 1.90 9.29 -5.05
CA LEU A 46 1.56 10.71 -4.94
C LEU A 46 0.12 10.98 -5.34
N PHE A 47 -0.33 10.43 -6.48
CA PHE A 47 -1.72 10.58 -6.91
C PHE A 47 -2.71 10.02 -5.88
N LEU A 48 -2.47 8.81 -5.36
CA LEU A 48 -3.36 8.18 -4.39
C LEU A 48 -3.39 8.93 -3.05
N HIS A 49 -2.26 9.49 -2.63
CA HIS A 49 -2.16 10.37 -1.48
C HIS A 49 -2.98 11.64 -1.69
N ASP A 50 -2.74 12.37 -2.78
CA ASP A 50 -3.35 13.68 -3.01
C ASP A 50 -4.85 13.57 -3.31
N ARG A 51 -5.27 12.51 -4.00
CA ARG A 51 -6.66 12.32 -4.45
C ARG A 51 -7.55 11.67 -3.39
N TYR A 52 -6.99 10.74 -2.62
CA TYR A 52 -7.73 9.85 -1.73
C TYR A 52 -7.22 9.83 -0.28
N GLY A 53 -6.13 10.53 0.02
CA GLY A 53 -5.54 10.56 1.36
C GLY A 53 -4.85 9.26 1.77
N LEU A 54 -4.52 8.38 0.82
CA LEU A 54 -3.93 7.08 1.10
C LEU A 54 -2.42 7.20 1.37
N SER A 55 -1.95 6.58 2.45
CA SER A 55 -0.51 6.49 2.72
C SER A 55 0.16 5.45 1.82
N SER A 56 1.42 5.69 1.46
CA SER A 56 2.20 4.76 0.65
C SER A 56 2.32 3.39 1.31
N ASP A 57 2.50 3.35 2.64
CA ASP A 57 2.61 2.09 3.40
C ASP A 57 1.35 1.24 3.26
N PHE A 58 0.18 1.88 3.29
CA PHE A 58 -1.09 1.20 3.06
C PHE A 58 -1.20 0.66 1.64
N VAL A 59 -0.88 1.48 0.63
CA VAL A 59 -0.98 1.11 -0.79
C VAL A 59 -0.06 -0.06 -1.14
N ILE A 60 1.14 -0.09 -0.57
CA ILE A 60 2.15 -1.14 -0.80
C ILE A 60 1.89 -2.38 0.09
N GLY A 61 1.05 -2.26 1.11
CA GLY A 61 0.79 -3.34 2.06
C GLY A 61 1.94 -3.59 3.04
N ILE A 62 2.70 -2.54 3.38
CA ILE A 62 3.69 -2.60 4.44
C ILE A 62 2.95 -2.59 5.77
N SER A 63 2.65 -3.77 6.31
CA SER A 63 2.40 -3.89 7.74
C SER A 63 3.75 -3.80 8.42
N VAL A 64 4.08 -2.65 9.02
CA VAL A 64 5.18 -2.62 9.98
C VAL A 64 4.89 -3.71 11.01
N PRO A 65 5.74 -4.76 11.15
CA PRO A 65 5.60 -5.61 12.31
C PRO A 65 5.76 -4.68 13.49
N LEU A 66 4.71 -4.60 14.32
CA LEU A 66 4.72 -3.83 15.56
C LEU A 66 6.02 -4.20 16.24
N TYR A 67 6.92 -3.22 16.35
CA TYR A 67 8.16 -3.23 17.10
C TYR A 67 8.17 -4.43 18.05
N GLU A 68 8.89 -5.50 17.67
CA GLU A 68 9.19 -6.56 18.63
C GLU A 68 9.82 -5.84 19.80
N LYS A 69 9.06 -5.81 20.90
CA LYS A 69 9.40 -5.12 22.13
C LYS A 69 10.83 -5.51 22.46
N ILE A 70 11.80 -4.62 22.24
CA ILE A 70 13.17 -4.86 22.69
C ILE A 70 13.01 -5.09 24.19
N PRO A 71 13.37 -6.27 24.72
CA PRO A 71 13.17 -6.54 26.13
C PRO A 71 13.96 -5.48 26.91
N ALA A 72 13.22 -4.61 27.59
CA ALA A 72 13.76 -3.66 28.52
C ALA A 72 14.32 -4.46 29.70
N GLY A 73 15.61 -4.75 29.67
CA GLY A 73 16.29 -5.38 30.81
C GLY A 73 17.40 -6.33 30.38
N GLY A 74 18.63 -5.83 30.43
CA GLY A 74 19.82 -6.65 30.24
C GLY A 74 21.12 -5.87 30.42
N GLY A 75 21.14 -4.90 31.33
CA GLY A 75 22.41 -4.40 31.86
C GLY A 75 23.07 -5.49 32.70
N GLY A 76 24.33 -5.79 32.41
CA GLY A 76 25.16 -6.75 33.17
C GLY A 76 26.38 -7.11 32.32
N ALA A 77 27.39 -6.24 32.29
CA ALA A 77 28.57 -6.27 33.18
C ALA A 77 29.70 -7.15 32.62
N MET A 78 30.89 -6.53 32.61
CA MET A 78 32.23 -7.06 32.37
C MET A 78 32.43 -8.55 32.69
N VAL A 79 33.09 -9.29 31.79
CA VAL A 79 34.47 -9.82 31.95
C VAL A 79 35.02 -10.25 30.59
#